data_AF-A0A9E1BHK7-F1
#
_entry.id   AF-A0A9E1BHK7-F1
#
_cell.length_a   1.000
_cell.length_b   1.000
_cell.length_c   1.000
_cell.angle_alpha   90.00
_cell.angle_beta   90.00
_cell.angle_gamma   90.00
#
_symmetry.space_group_name_H-M   'P 1'
#
loop_
_entity.id
_entity.type
_entity.pdbx_description
1 polymer ?
#
loop_
_entity_poly.entity_id
_entity_poly.type
_entity_poly.pdbx_seq_one_letter_code
_entity_poly.pdbx_strand_id
1 'polypeptide(L)'
;MFFHPRVGAREIGYLYGQYKRIRNDFTGVLTGKGIPWGGSLARKEATGFGLCYFMEEALKDNGSSFAGKTVVVSGSGNVAIYAAQKATELGAKVVAMSDSNGYVYDKNGIDLDLVKQLKEVERKRIKEYINTHKDAVYTEGCRNIWTIPCDIALPCATQNEIDEESAKTLVANGCKVVGEGANMPSTLEATEVFQKNGILFGPAKAANAGGVATSALEMCQNSMRYSWTFEEVDAKLKQIMIDIYHNASKAAEAYGQKGNLVVGANIAGFEKVASSMYAQGIAY
;
A
#
# COMPACT_ATOMS: atom_id res chain seq x y z
N MET A 1 16.93 2.23 5.62
CA MET A 1 15.52 1.83 5.82
C MET A 1 15.30 0.47 5.19
N PHE A 2 15.13 -0.60 5.99
CA PHE A 2 15.05 -1.95 5.47
C PHE A 2 13.59 -2.43 5.43
N PHE A 3 12.97 -2.38 4.26
CA PHE A 3 11.79 -3.18 3.94
C PHE A 3 12.29 -4.39 3.14
N HIS A 4 12.84 -5.41 3.80
CA HIS A 4 13.02 -6.71 3.16
C HIS A 4 11.89 -7.63 3.65
N PRO A 5 11.17 -8.36 2.78
CA PRO A 5 10.10 -9.29 3.17
C PRO A 5 10.53 -10.44 4.11
N ARG A 6 11.80 -10.49 4.54
CA ARG A 6 12.37 -11.49 5.44
C ARG A 6 12.87 -10.90 6.77
N VAL A 7 12.80 -9.58 6.95
CA VAL A 7 13.26 -8.88 8.15
C VAL A 7 12.05 -8.23 8.80
N GLY A 8 11.41 -8.96 9.71
CA GLY A 8 10.25 -8.49 10.47
C GLY A 8 10.64 -7.87 11.82
N ALA A 9 9.64 -7.58 12.64
CA ALA A 9 9.85 -7.00 13.98
C ALA A 9 10.80 -7.84 14.87
N ARG A 10 10.78 -9.17 14.71
CA ARG A 10 11.70 -10.09 15.39
C ARG A 10 13.15 -9.81 15.04
N GLU A 11 13.48 -9.79 13.75
CA GLU A 11 14.84 -9.53 13.26
C GLU A 11 15.29 -8.10 13.59
N ILE A 12 14.40 -7.11 13.48
CA ILE A 12 14.69 -5.72 13.89
C ILE A 12 15.04 -5.64 15.38
N GLY A 13 14.36 -6.42 16.24
CA GLY A 13 14.71 -6.56 17.65
C GLY A 13 16.12 -7.08 17.88
N TYR A 14 16.51 -8.15 17.16
CA TYR A 14 17.86 -8.71 17.24
C TYR A 14 18.94 -7.72 16.78
N LEU A 15 18.70 -7.05 15.65
CA LEU A 15 19.61 -6.04 15.10
C LEU A 15 19.77 -4.84 16.03
N TYR A 16 18.67 -4.33 16.57
CA TYR A 16 18.71 -3.19 17.49
C TYR A 16 19.38 -3.55 18.82
N GLY A 17 19.09 -4.73 19.36
CA GLY A 17 19.76 -5.24 20.57
C GLY A 17 21.27 -5.31 20.39
N GLN A 18 21.74 -5.81 19.25
CA GLN A 18 23.17 -5.90 18.95
C GLN A 18 23.81 -4.53 18.70
N TYR A 19 23.12 -3.63 17.99
CA TYR A 19 23.57 -2.24 17.81
C TYR A 19 23.78 -1.57 19.18
N LYS A 20 22.77 -1.67 20.06
CA LYS A 20 22.81 -1.08 21.40
C LYS A 20 23.98 -1.64 22.22
N ARG A 21 24.25 -2.95 22.14
CA ARG A 21 25.38 -3.59 22.82
C ARG A 21 26.74 -3.08 22.34
N ILE A 22 26.92 -2.90 21.03
CA ILE A 22 28.20 -2.48 20.44
C ILE A 22 28.45 -0.98 20.62
N ARG A 23 27.40 -0.17 20.41
CA ARG A 23 27.52 1.30 20.42
C ARG A 23 27.30 1.92 21.79
N ASN A 24 26.74 1.16 22.73
CA ASN A 24 26.29 1.64 24.04
C ASN A 24 25.37 2.88 23.91
N ASP A 25 24.45 2.83 22.95
CA ASP A 25 23.62 3.98 22.57
C ASP A 25 22.18 3.55 22.27
N PHE A 26 21.21 4.31 22.79
CA PHE A 26 19.79 4.12 22.53
C PHE A 26 19.28 5.30 21.68
N THR A 27 19.18 5.07 20.37
CA THR A 27 18.83 6.09 19.39
C THR A 27 17.99 5.52 18.25
N GLY A 28 17.38 6.39 17.44
CA GLY A 28 16.53 6.03 16.30
C GLY A 28 17.27 5.49 15.07
N VAL A 29 18.26 4.61 15.23
CA VAL A 29 19.07 4.07 14.11
C VAL A 29 18.29 3.11 13.20
N LEU A 30 17.25 2.47 13.72
CA LEU A 30 16.34 1.59 13.00
C LEU A 30 14.89 2.03 13.21
N THR A 31 14.05 1.79 12.19
CA THR A 31 12.59 1.94 12.27
C THR A 31 11.91 0.57 12.19
N GLY A 32 10.64 0.48 12.55
CA GLY A 32 9.92 -0.80 12.70
C GLY A 32 10.25 -1.47 14.03
N LYS A 33 10.63 -0.68 15.03
CA LYS A 33 10.90 -1.16 16.38
C LYS A 33 9.58 -1.58 17.06
N GLY A 34 9.68 -2.41 18.09
CA GLY A 34 8.53 -2.72 18.94
C GLY A 34 8.14 -1.52 19.80
N ILE A 35 6.84 -1.36 20.06
CA ILE A 35 6.28 -0.23 20.82
C ILE A 35 6.99 0.02 22.16
N PRO A 36 7.31 -1.01 22.99
CA PRO A 36 7.95 -0.77 24.30
C PRO A 36 9.38 -0.20 24.23
N TRP A 37 9.99 -0.15 23.05
CA TRP A 37 11.39 0.24 22.89
C TRP A 37 11.62 1.20 21.70
N GLY A 38 10.68 2.12 21.49
CA GLY A 38 10.82 3.26 20.56
C GLY A 38 10.18 3.05 19.18
N GLY A 39 9.32 2.04 19.04
CA GLY A 39 8.46 1.87 17.87
C GLY A 39 7.33 2.89 17.80
N SER A 40 6.79 3.09 16.60
CA SER A 40 5.61 3.95 16.38
C SER A 40 4.34 3.12 16.31
N LEU A 41 3.24 3.65 16.87
CA LEU A 41 1.89 3.19 16.56
C LEU A 41 1.56 3.43 15.07
N ALA A 42 0.49 2.81 14.59
CA ALA A 42 0.04 2.81 13.19
C ALA A 42 1.04 2.24 12.16
N ARG A 43 2.22 1.75 12.60
CA ARG A 43 3.28 1.31 11.69
C ARG A 43 2.91 0.05 10.92
N LYS A 44 2.09 -0.83 11.54
CA LYS A 44 1.60 -2.07 10.94
C LYS A 44 0.62 -1.74 9.81
N GLU A 45 -0.24 -0.76 10.02
CA GLU A 45 -1.31 -0.33 9.13
C GLU A 45 -0.80 0.57 7.98
N ALA A 46 0.30 1.29 8.22
CA ALA A 46 0.77 2.44 7.44
C ALA A 46 0.74 2.30 5.91
N THR A 47 1.23 1.19 5.36
CA THR A 47 1.29 1.03 3.90
C THR A 47 -0.10 0.80 3.30
N GLY A 48 -0.93 -0.05 3.92
CA GLY A 48 -2.28 -0.33 3.43
C GLY A 48 -3.21 0.88 3.61
N PHE A 49 -3.12 1.55 4.77
CA PHE A 49 -3.85 2.79 5.02
C PHE A 49 -3.39 3.90 4.07
N GLY A 50 -2.08 4.03 3.87
CA GLY A 50 -1.51 5.02 2.98
C GLY A 50 -1.98 4.86 1.53
N LEU A 51 -2.03 3.62 1.04
CA LEU A 51 -2.60 3.28 -0.27
C LEU A 51 -4.03 3.80 -0.41
N CYS A 52 -4.90 3.46 0.55
CA CYS A 52 -6.28 3.91 0.52
C CYS A 52 -6.41 5.43 0.66
N TYR A 53 -5.60 6.09 1.48
CA TYR A 53 -5.63 7.56 1.59
C TYR A 53 -5.21 8.27 0.31
N PHE A 54 -4.15 7.78 -0.34
CA PHE A 54 -3.73 8.31 -1.64
C PHE A 54 -4.82 8.13 -2.70
N MET A 55 -5.40 6.93 -2.79
CA MET A 55 -6.45 6.65 -3.77
C MET A 55 -7.75 7.37 -3.45
N GLU A 56 -8.11 7.55 -2.18
CA GLU A 56 -9.30 8.30 -1.77
C GLU A 56 -9.18 9.77 -2.17
N GLU A 57 -8.00 10.38 -2.00
CA GLU A 57 -7.77 11.76 -2.46
C GLU A 57 -7.82 11.85 -3.99
N ALA A 58 -7.21 10.89 -4.68
CA ALA A 58 -7.28 10.80 -6.14
C ALA A 58 -8.71 10.63 -6.65
N LEU A 59 -9.53 9.82 -5.97
CA LEU A 59 -10.93 9.61 -6.30
C LEU A 59 -11.76 10.88 -6.13
N LYS A 60 -11.55 11.62 -5.02
CA LYS A 60 -12.26 12.88 -4.76
C LYS A 60 -12.00 13.92 -5.82
N ASP A 61 -10.75 14.10 -6.24
CA ASP A 61 -10.38 15.04 -7.31
C ASP A 61 -11.02 14.67 -8.66
N ASN A 62 -11.44 13.40 -8.80
CA ASN A 62 -12.14 12.87 -9.97
C ASN A 62 -13.65 12.66 -9.73
N GLY A 63 -14.23 13.30 -8.70
CA GLY A 63 -15.67 13.27 -8.43
C GLY A 63 -16.22 11.90 -8.01
N SER A 64 -15.37 11.06 -7.42
CA SER A 64 -15.68 9.69 -7.00
C SER A 64 -15.22 9.46 -5.54
N SER A 65 -15.45 8.25 -5.03
CA SER A 65 -15.06 7.83 -3.67
C SER A 65 -14.96 6.31 -3.59
N PHE A 66 -14.38 5.78 -2.50
CA PHE A 66 -14.47 4.36 -2.17
C PHE A 66 -15.89 3.89 -1.85
N ALA A 67 -16.76 4.77 -1.31
CA ALA A 67 -18.09 4.39 -0.84
C ALA A 67 -18.94 3.73 -1.93
N GLY A 68 -19.51 2.56 -1.60
CA GLY A 68 -20.37 1.77 -2.50
C GLY A 68 -19.62 1.05 -3.63
N LYS A 69 -18.30 1.17 -3.71
CA LYS A 69 -17.48 0.51 -4.75
C LYS A 69 -17.10 -0.90 -4.36
N THR A 70 -16.98 -1.76 -5.37
CA THR A 70 -16.44 -3.10 -5.23
C THR A 70 -14.92 -3.08 -5.38
N VAL A 71 -14.21 -3.73 -4.47
CA VAL A 71 -12.74 -3.71 -4.42
C VAL A 71 -12.18 -5.13 -4.46
N VAL A 72 -11.20 -5.35 -5.32
CA VAL A 72 -10.37 -6.56 -5.32
C VAL A 72 -8.99 -6.20 -4.79
N VAL A 73 -8.53 -6.91 -3.76
CA VAL A 73 -7.21 -6.70 -3.15
C VAL A 73 -6.40 -7.96 -3.34
N SER A 74 -5.31 -7.94 -4.11
CA SER A 74 -4.44 -9.13 -4.14
C SER A 74 -3.59 -9.21 -2.88
N GLY A 75 -3.25 -10.43 -2.49
CA GLY A 75 -2.47 -10.69 -1.29
C GLY A 75 -3.32 -10.74 -0.03
N SER A 76 -2.66 -11.22 1.02
CA SER A 76 -3.21 -11.39 2.37
C SER A 76 -2.12 -11.23 3.42
N GLY A 77 -1.04 -10.54 3.01
CA GLY A 77 -0.01 -10.06 3.92
C GLY A 77 -0.43 -8.72 4.54
N ASN A 78 0.51 -8.13 5.27
CA ASN A 78 0.30 -6.89 6.02
C ASN A 78 -0.32 -5.77 5.17
N VAL A 79 0.24 -5.46 3.99
CA VAL A 79 -0.30 -4.39 3.13
C VAL A 79 -1.75 -4.66 2.72
N ALA A 80 -2.03 -5.87 2.23
CA ALA A 80 -3.36 -6.25 1.74
C ALA A 80 -4.43 -6.24 2.85
N ILE A 81 -4.11 -6.76 4.04
CA ILE A 81 -5.03 -6.78 5.19
C ILE A 81 -5.44 -5.36 5.58
N TYR A 82 -4.48 -4.45 5.71
CA TYR A 82 -4.78 -3.08 6.15
C TYR A 82 -5.32 -2.20 5.02
N ALA A 83 -5.02 -2.50 3.76
CA ALA A 83 -5.71 -1.90 2.62
C ALA A 83 -7.18 -2.32 2.58
N ALA A 84 -7.46 -3.61 2.78
CA ALA A 84 -8.84 -4.09 2.85
C ALA A 84 -9.59 -3.47 4.04
N GLN A 85 -8.94 -3.37 5.21
CA GLN A 85 -9.51 -2.70 6.37
C GLN A 85 -9.91 -1.26 6.04
N LYS A 86 -8.98 -0.46 5.52
CA LYS A 86 -9.24 0.95 5.26
C LYS A 86 -10.24 1.16 4.13
N ALA A 87 -10.20 0.34 3.08
CA ALA A 87 -11.20 0.39 2.01
C ALA A 87 -12.62 0.13 2.54
N THR A 88 -12.79 -0.85 3.44
CA THR A 88 -14.07 -1.12 4.11
C THR A 88 -14.49 0.03 5.02
N GLU A 89 -13.58 0.61 5.80
CA GLU A 89 -13.85 1.80 6.64
C GLU A 89 -14.28 3.02 5.80
N LEU A 90 -13.80 3.14 4.56
CA LEU A 90 -14.20 4.17 3.59
C LEU A 90 -15.51 3.83 2.84
N GLY A 91 -16.19 2.75 3.23
CA GLY A 91 -17.50 2.36 2.70
C GLY A 91 -17.46 1.51 1.43
N ALA A 92 -16.29 1.00 1.04
CA ALA A 92 -16.18 0.06 -0.07
C ALA A 92 -16.50 -1.38 0.37
N LYS A 93 -16.81 -2.25 -0.58
CA LYS A 93 -16.97 -3.69 -0.35
C LYS A 93 -15.80 -4.44 -0.97
N VAL A 94 -14.89 -4.94 -0.13
CA VAL A 94 -13.81 -5.82 -0.58
C VAL A 94 -14.39 -7.21 -0.86
N VAL A 95 -14.31 -7.68 -2.09
CA VAL A 95 -14.95 -8.94 -2.53
C VAL A 95 -13.96 -10.07 -2.79
N ALA A 96 -12.67 -9.79 -2.91
CA ALA A 96 -11.67 -10.83 -3.12
C ALA A 96 -10.33 -10.51 -2.46
N MET A 97 -9.66 -11.56 -1.98
CA MET A 97 -8.30 -11.53 -1.45
C MET A 97 -7.51 -12.78 -1.90
N SER A 98 -6.18 -12.71 -1.97
CA SER A 98 -5.34 -13.85 -2.40
C SER A 98 -4.19 -14.21 -1.48
N ASP A 99 -3.62 -15.39 -1.65
CA ASP A 99 -2.28 -15.72 -1.18
C ASP A 99 -1.49 -16.38 -2.32
N SER A 100 -0.30 -16.91 -2.03
CA SER A 100 0.55 -17.52 -3.06
C SER A 100 -0.09 -18.71 -3.78
N ASN A 101 -1.09 -19.37 -3.19
CA ASN A 101 -1.67 -20.61 -3.70
C ASN A 101 -2.97 -20.37 -4.49
N GLY A 102 -3.64 -19.25 -4.29
CA GLY A 102 -4.96 -19.00 -4.87
C GLY A 102 -5.62 -17.77 -4.29
N TYR A 103 -6.89 -17.57 -4.63
CA TYR A 103 -7.69 -16.46 -4.13
C TYR A 103 -9.07 -16.91 -3.70
N VAL A 104 -9.67 -16.13 -2.81
CA VAL A 104 -11.04 -16.28 -2.37
C VAL A 104 -11.86 -15.11 -2.90
N TYR A 105 -13.06 -15.42 -3.38
CA TYR A 105 -14.07 -14.46 -3.78
C TYR A 105 -15.33 -14.65 -2.92
N ASP A 106 -15.78 -13.59 -2.28
CA ASP A 106 -17.01 -13.53 -1.51
C ASP A 106 -17.87 -12.38 -2.00
N LYS A 107 -18.99 -12.70 -2.67
CA LYS A 107 -19.92 -11.72 -3.22
C LYS A 107 -20.54 -10.80 -2.15
N ASN A 108 -20.62 -11.29 -0.91
CA ASN A 108 -21.18 -10.58 0.23
C ASN A 108 -20.14 -9.65 0.89
N GLY A 109 -18.86 -9.79 0.52
CA GLY A 109 -17.74 -9.09 1.10
C GLY A 109 -16.87 -10.01 1.95
N ILE A 110 -15.57 -9.74 2.00
CA ILE A 110 -14.60 -10.51 2.76
C ILE A 110 -14.75 -10.23 4.26
N ASP A 111 -14.93 -11.29 5.06
CA ASP A 111 -14.74 -11.27 6.51
C ASP A 111 -13.25 -11.09 6.84
N LEU A 112 -12.87 -9.84 7.07
CA LEU A 112 -11.48 -9.47 7.31
C LEU A 112 -10.95 -9.97 8.66
N ASP A 113 -11.81 -10.13 9.67
CA ASP A 113 -11.39 -10.61 10.99
C ASP A 113 -10.98 -12.08 10.90
N LEU A 114 -11.72 -12.89 10.14
CA LEU A 114 -11.30 -14.25 9.82
C LEU A 114 -9.99 -14.27 9.03
N VAL A 115 -9.81 -13.40 8.03
CA VAL A 115 -8.55 -13.34 7.26
C VAL A 115 -7.37 -12.99 8.18
N LYS A 116 -7.54 -12.02 9.10
CA LYS A 116 -6.52 -11.66 10.11
C LYS A 116 -6.21 -12.83 11.02
N GLN A 117 -7.22 -13.54 11.53
CA GLN A 117 -7.04 -14.74 12.35
C GLN A 117 -6.24 -15.82 11.61
N LEU A 118 -6.63 -16.14 10.37
CA LEU A 118 -5.95 -17.13 9.55
C LEU A 118 -4.49 -16.75 9.28
N LYS A 119 -4.20 -15.48 8.98
CA LYS A 119 -2.88 -15.05 8.49
C LYS A 119 -1.92 -14.59 9.57
N GLU A 120 -2.39 -13.82 10.54
CA GLU A 120 -1.55 -13.23 11.58
C GLU A 120 -1.38 -14.15 12.79
N VAL A 121 -2.41 -14.94 13.13
CA VAL A 121 -2.41 -15.82 14.32
C VAL A 121 -2.08 -17.26 13.94
N GLU A 122 -2.89 -17.87 13.07
CA GLU A 122 -2.80 -19.30 12.76
C GLU A 122 -1.78 -19.64 11.66
N ARG A 123 -1.36 -18.64 10.89
CA ARG A 123 -0.45 -18.76 9.74
C ARG A 123 -0.92 -19.79 8.70
N LYS A 124 -2.23 -19.84 8.47
CA LYS A 124 -2.90 -20.75 7.53
C LYS A 124 -3.06 -20.16 6.12
N ARG A 125 -3.49 -21.00 5.19
CA ARG A 125 -3.81 -20.63 3.81
C ARG A 125 -5.16 -19.94 3.73
N ILE A 126 -5.33 -19.06 2.74
CA ILE A 126 -6.58 -18.33 2.54
C ILE A 126 -7.72 -19.26 2.11
N LYS A 127 -7.41 -20.44 1.55
CA LYS A 127 -8.36 -21.51 1.24
C LYS A 127 -9.22 -21.91 2.44
N GLU A 128 -8.68 -21.82 3.66
CA GLU A 128 -9.42 -22.16 4.88
C GLU A 128 -10.63 -21.24 5.12
N TYR A 129 -10.71 -20.07 4.48
CA TYR A 129 -11.84 -19.15 4.56
C TYR A 129 -13.18 -19.82 4.20
N ILE A 130 -13.19 -20.71 3.18
CA ILE A 130 -14.40 -21.40 2.72
C ILE A 130 -14.89 -22.48 3.71
N ASN A 131 -14.12 -22.78 4.76
CA ASN A 131 -14.53 -23.74 5.77
C ASN A 131 -15.66 -23.17 6.64
N THR A 132 -15.68 -21.86 6.87
CA THR A 132 -16.74 -21.14 7.60
C THR A 132 -17.68 -20.37 6.66
N HIS A 133 -17.18 -19.86 5.54
CA HIS A 133 -17.96 -19.11 4.56
C HIS A 133 -18.28 -19.96 3.32
N LYS A 134 -19.36 -20.76 3.39
CA LYS A 134 -19.71 -21.76 2.36
C LYS A 134 -20.14 -21.17 1.02
N ASP A 135 -20.61 -19.92 1.02
CA ASP A 135 -21.01 -19.20 -0.20
C ASP A 135 -19.81 -18.55 -0.94
N ALA A 136 -18.64 -18.51 -0.30
CA ALA A 136 -17.42 -18.00 -0.90
C ALA A 136 -16.75 -19.05 -1.79
N VAL A 137 -16.12 -18.60 -2.86
CA VAL A 137 -15.45 -19.46 -3.84
C VAL A 137 -13.94 -19.32 -3.68
N TYR A 138 -13.24 -20.43 -3.48
CA TYR A 138 -11.79 -20.49 -3.60
C TYR A 138 -11.39 -20.96 -5.00
N THR A 139 -10.44 -20.28 -5.62
CA THR A 139 -9.83 -20.68 -6.89
C THR A 139 -8.32 -20.84 -6.72
N GLU A 140 -7.79 -21.94 -7.25
CA GLU A 140 -6.37 -22.23 -7.21
C GLU A 140 -5.61 -21.41 -8.26
N GLY A 141 -4.41 -20.95 -7.91
CA GLY A 141 -3.64 -20.00 -8.71
C GLY A 141 -4.04 -18.56 -8.44
N CYS A 142 -3.09 -17.71 -8.05
CA CYS A 142 -3.37 -16.35 -7.59
C CYS A 142 -3.51 -15.31 -8.71
N ARG A 143 -2.94 -15.57 -9.89
CA ARG A 143 -2.93 -14.61 -11.02
C ARG A 143 -4.33 -14.24 -11.52
N ASN A 144 -5.25 -15.21 -11.50
CA ASN A 144 -6.59 -15.03 -12.03
C ASN A 144 -7.53 -14.26 -11.08
N ILE A 145 -7.04 -13.71 -9.96
CA ILE A 145 -7.86 -12.85 -9.10
C ILE A 145 -8.40 -11.63 -9.89
N TRP A 146 -7.65 -11.16 -10.89
CA TRP A 146 -8.00 -10.00 -11.71
C TRP A 146 -9.14 -10.24 -12.71
N THR A 147 -9.62 -11.49 -12.82
CA THR A 147 -10.83 -11.81 -13.59
C THR A 147 -12.11 -11.48 -12.83
N ILE A 148 -12.03 -11.20 -11.53
CA ILE A 148 -13.17 -10.82 -10.71
C ILE A 148 -13.57 -9.37 -11.04
N PRO A 149 -14.83 -9.12 -11.45
CA PRO A 149 -15.30 -7.77 -11.71
C PRO A 149 -15.23 -6.88 -10.47
N CYS A 150 -14.67 -5.68 -10.64
CA CYS A 150 -14.54 -4.69 -9.57
C CYS A 150 -14.46 -3.27 -10.12
N ASP A 151 -14.79 -2.29 -9.30
CA ASP A 151 -14.57 -0.87 -9.60
C ASP A 151 -13.11 -0.46 -9.35
N ILE A 152 -12.51 -1.02 -8.29
CA ILE A 152 -11.18 -0.67 -7.78
C ILE A 152 -10.33 -1.94 -7.60
N ALA A 153 -9.13 -1.95 -8.17
CA ALA A 153 -8.14 -3.02 -7.97
C ALA A 153 -6.94 -2.50 -7.16
N LEU A 154 -6.59 -3.21 -6.09
CA LEU A 154 -5.47 -2.87 -5.19
C LEU A 154 -4.43 -4.01 -5.19
N PRO A 155 -3.49 -4.05 -6.15
CA PRO A 155 -2.42 -5.05 -6.16
C PRO A 155 -1.43 -4.88 -5.00
N CYS A 156 -1.45 -5.82 -4.06
CA CYS A 156 -0.70 -5.76 -2.80
C CYS A 156 0.10 -7.05 -2.50
N ALA A 157 0.34 -7.93 -3.48
CA ALA A 157 1.03 -9.21 -3.22
C ALA A 157 2.52 -9.18 -3.61
N THR A 158 2.82 -9.05 -4.90
CA THR A 158 4.18 -9.19 -5.43
C THR A 158 4.42 -8.30 -6.66
N GLN A 159 5.68 -8.15 -7.03
CA GLN A 159 6.06 -7.53 -8.31
C GLN A 159 5.49 -8.30 -9.51
N ASN A 160 5.15 -7.60 -10.59
CA ASN A 160 4.64 -8.15 -11.86
C ASN A 160 3.46 -9.15 -11.70
N GLU A 161 2.54 -8.86 -10.78
CA GLU A 161 1.31 -9.64 -10.59
C GLU A 161 0.17 -9.24 -11.52
N ILE A 162 0.24 -8.07 -12.18
CA ILE A 162 -0.66 -7.65 -13.25
C ILE A 162 0.16 -7.52 -14.54
N ASP A 163 -0.10 -8.38 -15.51
CA ASP A 163 0.42 -8.30 -16.87
C ASP A 163 -0.60 -7.64 -17.83
N GLU A 164 -0.24 -7.50 -19.10
CA GLU A 164 -1.08 -6.87 -20.12
C GLU A 164 -2.46 -7.52 -20.25
N GLU A 165 -2.52 -8.85 -20.16
CA GLU A 165 -3.78 -9.62 -20.27
C GLU A 165 -4.67 -9.38 -19.06
N SER A 166 -4.09 -9.41 -17.85
CA SER A 166 -4.81 -9.09 -16.61
C SER A 166 -5.34 -7.65 -16.63
N ALA A 167 -4.54 -6.70 -17.13
CA ALA A 167 -4.95 -5.30 -17.26
C ALA A 167 -6.12 -5.12 -18.23
N LYS A 168 -6.07 -5.78 -19.40
CA LYS A 168 -7.18 -5.77 -20.38
C LYS A 168 -8.45 -6.36 -19.77
N THR A 169 -8.31 -7.44 -19.00
CA THR A 169 -9.43 -8.09 -18.32
C THR A 169 -10.08 -7.17 -17.28
N LEU A 170 -9.28 -6.50 -16.45
CA LEU A 170 -9.77 -5.52 -15.48
C LEU A 170 -10.56 -4.39 -16.14
N VAL A 171 -10.00 -3.81 -17.22
CA VAL A 171 -10.68 -2.76 -18.00
C VAL A 171 -12.01 -3.27 -18.56
N ALA A 172 -12.01 -4.46 -19.17
CA ALA A 172 -13.21 -5.06 -19.75
C ALA A 172 -14.29 -5.34 -18.69
N ASN A 173 -13.89 -5.70 -17.47
CA ASN A 173 -14.76 -5.95 -16.34
C ASN A 173 -15.25 -4.68 -15.63
N GLY A 174 -14.95 -3.49 -16.16
CA GLY A 174 -15.46 -2.23 -15.64
C GLY A 174 -14.60 -1.59 -14.56
N CYS A 175 -13.39 -2.09 -14.29
CA CYS A 175 -12.45 -1.44 -13.39
C CYS A 175 -12.19 0.00 -13.87
N LYS A 176 -12.17 0.95 -12.93
CA LYS A 176 -11.90 2.37 -13.20
C LYS A 176 -10.66 2.88 -12.48
N VAL A 177 -10.17 2.13 -11.50
CA VAL A 177 -9.20 2.61 -10.54
C VAL A 177 -8.24 1.47 -10.19
N VAL A 178 -6.94 1.74 -10.28
CA VAL A 178 -5.89 0.78 -9.88
C VAL A 178 -4.91 1.51 -8.96
N GLY A 179 -4.69 0.97 -7.76
CA GLY A 179 -3.77 1.56 -6.78
C GLY A 179 -2.72 0.56 -6.31
N GLU A 180 -1.45 0.81 -6.61
CA GLU A 180 -0.37 -0.15 -6.35
C GLU A 180 0.10 -0.13 -4.88
N GLY A 181 -0.20 -1.21 -4.14
CA GLY A 181 0.25 -1.42 -2.77
C GLY A 181 1.59 -2.17 -2.66
N ALA A 182 1.86 -3.09 -3.59
CA ALA A 182 3.16 -3.75 -3.71
C ALA A 182 4.18 -2.87 -4.44
N ASN A 183 5.44 -3.29 -4.47
CA ASN A 183 6.47 -2.63 -5.27
C ASN A 183 6.43 -3.14 -6.71
N MET A 184 6.05 -2.25 -7.65
CA MET A 184 5.95 -2.55 -9.08
C MET A 184 5.08 -3.80 -9.39
N PRO A 185 3.82 -3.85 -8.93
CA PRO A 185 2.95 -4.99 -9.23
C PRO A 185 2.51 -5.06 -10.67
N SER A 186 2.37 -3.93 -11.38
CA SER A 186 1.99 -3.91 -12.78
C SER A 186 3.24 -3.95 -13.67
N THR A 187 3.20 -4.72 -14.75
CA THR A 187 4.21 -4.59 -15.81
C THR A 187 4.05 -3.25 -16.54
N LEU A 188 5.04 -2.89 -17.36
CA LEU A 188 4.97 -1.67 -18.17
C LEU A 188 3.80 -1.72 -19.14
N GLU A 189 3.58 -2.88 -19.76
CA GLU A 189 2.50 -3.13 -20.72
C GLU A 189 1.12 -3.01 -20.03
N ALA A 190 0.98 -3.52 -18.80
CA ALA A 190 -0.22 -3.33 -17.99
C ALA A 190 -0.49 -1.84 -17.69
N THR A 191 0.56 -1.10 -17.32
CA THR A 191 0.46 0.34 -17.04
C THR A 191 0.01 1.12 -18.27
N GLU A 192 0.54 0.79 -19.46
CA GLU A 192 0.10 1.39 -20.71
C GLU A 192 -1.37 1.11 -21.03
N VAL A 193 -1.84 -0.12 -20.78
CA VAL A 193 -3.26 -0.47 -20.95
C VAL A 193 -4.13 0.40 -20.05
N PHE A 194 -3.76 0.57 -18.78
CA PHE A 194 -4.50 1.42 -17.85
C PHE A 194 -4.54 2.88 -18.30
N GLN A 195 -3.41 3.45 -18.70
CA GLN A 195 -3.33 4.84 -19.18
C GLN A 195 -4.15 5.06 -20.45
N LYS A 196 -4.05 4.16 -21.44
CA LYS A 196 -4.80 4.26 -22.72
C LYS A 196 -6.32 4.16 -22.52
N ASN A 197 -6.77 3.51 -21.45
CA ASN A 197 -8.19 3.33 -21.14
C ASN A 197 -8.73 4.30 -20.06
N GLY A 198 -7.94 5.31 -19.68
CA GLY A 198 -8.38 6.33 -18.72
C GLY A 198 -8.61 5.80 -17.31
N ILE A 199 -7.93 4.72 -16.92
CA ILE A 199 -7.96 4.19 -15.56
C ILE A 199 -7.21 5.15 -14.63
N LEU A 200 -7.84 5.52 -13.51
CA LEU A 200 -7.18 6.28 -12.46
C LEU A 200 -6.11 5.39 -11.79
N PHE A 201 -4.86 5.61 -12.17
CA PHE A 201 -3.74 4.76 -11.79
C PHE A 201 -2.84 5.42 -10.74
N GLY A 202 -2.78 4.84 -9.53
CA GLY A 202 -1.89 5.24 -8.44
C GLY A 202 -0.58 4.44 -8.44
N PRO A 203 0.56 5.02 -8.87
CA PRO A 203 1.82 4.28 -8.98
C PRO A 203 2.40 3.91 -7.61
N ALA A 204 3.07 2.75 -7.53
CA ALA A 204 3.60 2.18 -6.29
C ALA A 204 4.43 3.17 -5.47
N LYS A 205 5.35 3.89 -6.12
CA LYS A 205 6.25 4.86 -5.48
C LYS A 205 5.55 5.98 -4.71
N ALA A 206 4.30 6.27 -5.06
CA ALA A 206 3.47 7.27 -4.41
C ALA A 206 2.43 6.60 -3.50
N ALA A 207 1.65 5.67 -4.04
CA ALA A 207 0.52 5.06 -3.34
C ALA A 207 0.94 4.24 -2.10
N ASN A 208 2.03 3.48 -2.18
CA ASN A 208 2.50 2.66 -1.05
C ASN A 208 3.47 3.39 -0.10
N ALA A 209 3.71 4.68 -0.33
CA ALA A 209 4.69 5.48 0.41
C ALA A 209 4.36 5.66 1.90
N GLY A 210 3.12 5.33 2.32
CA GLY A 210 2.69 5.43 3.71
C GLY A 210 3.57 4.67 4.70
N GLY A 211 4.06 3.48 4.31
CA GLY A 211 5.02 2.73 5.14
C GLY A 211 6.33 3.47 5.36
N VAL A 212 6.76 4.24 4.36
CA VAL A 212 7.97 5.06 4.44
C VAL A 212 7.74 6.32 5.26
N ALA A 213 6.61 6.99 5.03
CA ALA A 213 6.16 8.15 5.78
C ALA A 213 6.10 7.85 7.29
N THR A 214 5.43 6.77 7.70
CA THR A 214 5.29 6.43 9.13
C THR A 214 6.63 6.03 9.77
N SER A 215 7.56 5.48 9.01
CA SER A 215 8.93 5.27 9.50
C SER A 215 9.68 6.59 9.72
N ALA A 216 9.48 7.61 8.88
CA ALA A 216 10.02 8.94 9.16
C ALA A 216 9.34 9.57 10.40
N LEU A 217 8.03 9.35 10.59
CA LEU A 217 7.32 9.74 11.82
C LEU A 217 7.89 9.01 13.06
N GLU A 218 8.25 7.74 12.95
CA GLU A 218 8.95 7.00 14.01
C GLU A 218 10.31 7.65 14.32
N MET A 219 11.06 8.08 13.30
CA MET A 219 12.32 8.81 13.52
C MET A 219 12.08 10.14 14.25
N CYS A 220 11.07 10.92 13.87
CA CYS A 220 10.69 12.15 14.58
C CYS A 220 10.39 11.88 16.06
N GLN A 221 9.56 10.88 16.35
CA GLN A 221 9.21 10.47 17.73
C GLN A 221 10.46 10.08 18.54
N ASN A 222 11.39 9.32 17.94
CA ASN A 222 12.64 8.95 18.60
C ASN A 222 13.55 10.16 18.86
N SER A 223 13.64 11.12 17.92
CA SER A 223 14.40 12.36 18.12
C SER A 223 13.81 13.25 19.20
N MET A 224 12.48 13.36 19.27
CA MET A 224 11.77 14.15 20.28
C MET A 224 11.67 13.42 21.64
N ARG A 225 11.92 12.11 21.66
CA ARG A 225 11.67 11.22 22.81
C ARG A 225 10.21 11.27 23.28
N TYR A 226 9.29 11.41 22.33
CA TYR A 226 7.86 11.52 22.58
C TYR A 226 7.10 10.56 21.65
N SER A 227 6.18 9.79 22.23
CA SER A 227 5.36 8.83 21.50
C SER A 227 3.99 9.43 21.24
N TRP A 228 3.56 9.42 19.97
CA TRP A 228 2.23 9.85 19.57
C TRP A 228 1.20 8.75 19.79
N THR A 229 -0.08 9.14 19.95
CA THR A 229 -1.19 8.19 19.91
C THR A 229 -1.37 7.63 18.50
N PHE A 230 -2.18 6.57 18.35
CA PHE A 230 -2.47 6.00 17.03
C PHE A 230 -3.12 7.04 16.12
N GLU A 231 -4.08 7.79 16.65
CA GLU A 231 -4.86 8.81 15.94
C GLU A 231 -3.97 9.96 15.45
N GLU A 232 -3.01 10.39 16.28
CA GLU A 232 -2.04 11.41 15.90
C GLU A 232 -1.13 10.95 14.75
N VAL A 233 -0.66 9.69 14.78
CA VAL A 233 0.15 9.13 13.70
C VAL A 233 -0.68 8.93 12.43
N ASP A 234 -1.89 8.40 12.53
CA ASP A 234 -2.79 8.16 11.40
C ASP A 234 -3.21 9.47 10.72
N ALA A 235 -3.51 10.52 11.49
CA ALA A 235 -3.82 11.84 10.95
C ALA A 235 -2.63 12.44 10.18
N LYS A 236 -1.41 12.32 10.72
CA LYS A 236 -0.18 12.76 10.02
C LYS A 236 0.07 11.94 8.76
N LEU A 237 -0.09 10.62 8.83
CA LEU A 237 0.03 9.73 7.67
C LEU A 237 -0.94 10.15 6.56
N LYS A 238 -2.23 10.33 6.90
CA LYS A 238 -3.25 10.77 5.95
C LYS A 238 -2.87 12.09 5.27
N GLN A 239 -2.43 13.09 6.04
CA GLN A 239 -2.00 14.36 5.47
C GLN A 239 -0.80 14.20 4.52
N ILE A 240 0.19 13.40 4.89
CA ILE A 240 1.36 13.12 4.03
C ILE A 240 0.91 12.48 2.70
N MET A 241 -0.03 11.53 2.73
CA MET A 241 -0.51 10.90 1.49
C MET A 241 -1.30 11.86 0.59
N ILE A 242 -2.09 12.75 1.18
CA ILE A 242 -2.77 13.85 0.46
C ILE A 242 -1.74 14.76 -0.20
N ASP A 243 -0.69 15.15 0.52
CA ASP A 243 0.37 15.99 -0.01
C ASP A 243 1.13 15.29 -1.15
N ILE A 244 1.43 13.99 -1.02
CA ILE A 244 2.06 13.19 -2.07
C ILE A 244 1.19 13.16 -3.33
N TYR A 245 -0.13 12.96 -3.18
CA TYR A 245 -1.08 13.02 -4.29
C TYR A 245 -1.05 14.38 -4.99
N HIS A 246 -1.21 15.48 -4.25
CA HIS A 246 -1.22 16.81 -4.84
C HIS A 246 0.12 17.17 -5.50
N ASN A 247 1.25 16.76 -4.92
CA ASN A 247 2.56 16.98 -5.54
C ASN A 247 2.68 16.24 -6.87
N ALA A 248 2.24 14.97 -6.92
CA ALA A 248 2.23 14.20 -8.17
C ALA A 248 1.26 14.81 -9.20
N SER A 249 0.03 15.16 -8.80
CA SER A 249 -0.98 15.74 -9.69
C SER A 249 -0.52 17.07 -10.27
N LYS A 250 -0.01 17.99 -9.43
CA LYS A 250 0.52 19.30 -9.85
C LYS A 250 1.72 19.16 -10.78
N ALA A 251 2.65 18.27 -10.47
CA ALA A 251 3.81 18.03 -11.34
C ALA A 251 3.39 17.46 -12.70
N ALA A 252 2.41 16.54 -12.72
CA ALA A 252 1.88 16.02 -13.98
C ALA A 252 1.22 17.14 -14.81
N GLU A 253 0.42 18.02 -14.19
CA GLU A 253 -0.22 19.14 -14.88
C GLU A 253 0.80 20.17 -15.41
N ALA A 254 1.80 20.55 -14.60
CA ALA A 254 2.83 21.51 -14.98
C ALA A 254 3.65 21.08 -16.21
N TYR A 255 3.76 19.77 -16.45
CA TYR A 255 4.46 19.18 -17.60
C TYR A 255 3.51 18.69 -18.71
N GLY A 256 2.26 19.16 -18.74
CA GLY A 256 1.31 18.87 -19.82
C GLY A 256 0.81 17.42 -19.84
N GLN A 257 0.91 16.71 -18.70
CA GLN A 257 0.54 15.30 -18.53
C GLN A 257 -0.57 15.15 -17.47
N LYS A 258 -1.53 16.09 -17.45
CA LYS A 258 -2.62 16.14 -16.46
C LYS A 258 -3.30 14.77 -16.28
N GLY A 259 -3.44 14.33 -15.03
CA GLY A 259 -4.01 13.02 -14.66
C GLY A 259 -3.01 11.85 -14.71
N ASN A 260 -1.84 12.01 -15.33
CA ASN A 260 -0.81 10.97 -15.37
C ASN A 260 0.05 10.99 -14.10
N LEU A 261 -0.45 10.36 -13.03
CA LEU A 261 0.23 10.29 -11.73
C LEU A 261 1.58 9.55 -11.79
N VAL A 262 1.81 8.69 -12.78
CA VAL A 262 3.10 8.00 -12.97
C VAL A 262 4.19 9.02 -13.30
N VAL A 263 3.93 9.88 -14.29
CA VAL A 263 4.82 10.96 -14.70
C VAL A 263 4.97 11.97 -13.56
N GLY A 264 3.84 12.40 -12.99
CA GLY A 264 3.83 13.36 -11.89
C GLY A 264 4.67 12.93 -10.68
N ALA A 265 4.51 11.69 -10.21
CA ALA A 265 5.27 11.17 -9.08
C ALA A 265 6.78 11.05 -9.39
N ASN A 266 7.14 10.73 -10.64
CA ASN A 266 8.55 10.70 -11.07
C ASN A 266 9.16 12.10 -11.05
N ILE A 267 8.48 13.07 -11.66
CA ILE A 267 8.95 14.45 -11.75
C ILE A 267 9.07 15.06 -10.36
N ALA A 268 8.02 15.01 -9.55
CA ALA A 268 8.02 15.59 -8.20
C ALA A 268 9.13 15.00 -7.31
N GLY A 269 9.35 13.68 -7.39
CA GLY A 269 10.43 13.01 -6.67
C GLY A 269 11.80 13.44 -7.17
N PHE A 270 12.00 13.46 -8.48
CA PHE A 270 13.27 13.82 -9.12
C PHE A 270 13.66 15.28 -8.86
N GLU A 271 12.75 16.24 -9.11
CA GLU A 271 13.02 17.67 -8.95
C GLU A 271 13.45 18.02 -7.54
N LYS A 272 12.82 17.42 -6.52
CA LYS A 272 13.19 17.65 -5.12
C LYS A 272 14.63 17.20 -4.83
N VAL A 273 15.02 16.02 -5.33
CA VAL A 273 16.38 15.49 -5.16
C VAL A 273 17.37 16.31 -5.98
N ALA A 274 17.10 16.55 -7.26
CA ALA A 274 17.96 17.30 -8.15
C ALA A 274 18.23 18.72 -7.63
N SER A 275 17.18 19.44 -7.19
CA SER A 275 17.32 20.79 -6.63
C SER A 275 18.18 20.79 -5.35
N SER A 276 18.02 19.76 -4.51
CA SER A 276 18.84 19.59 -3.30
C SER A 276 20.30 19.31 -3.65
N MET A 277 20.56 18.48 -4.66
CA MET A 277 21.91 18.19 -5.15
C MET A 277 22.57 19.44 -5.74
N TYR A 278 21.85 20.21 -6.57
CA TYR A 278 22.35 21.47 -7.13
C TYR A 278 22.71 22.48 -6.03
N ALA A 279 21.86 22.63 -5.01
CA ALA A 279 22.10 23.56 -3.91
C ALA A 279 23.31 23.17 -3.03
N GLN A 280 23.61 21.88 -2.92
CA GLN A 280 24.74 21.37 -2.13
C GLN A 280 26.07 21.36 -2.91
N GLY A 281 26.03 21.63 -4.23
CA GLY A 281 27.20 21.57 -5.11
C GLY A 281 27.76 20.15 -5.24
N ILE A 282 29.00 20.05 -5.72
CA ILE A 282 29.75 18.78 -5.71
C ILE A 282 30.33 18.62 -4.30
N ALA A 283 29.49 18.16 -3.38
CA ALA A 283 29.94 17.67 -2.09
C ALA A 283 30.26 16.18 -2.25
N TYR A 284 31.52 15.82 -1.98
CA TYR A 284 32.18 14.50 -2.09
C TYR A 284 32.32 13.88 -3.49
#